data_AF-A0A9W7YJ39-F1
#
_entry.id   AF-A0A9W7YJ39-F1
#
_cell.length_a   1.000
_cell.length_b   1.000
_cell.length_c   1.000
_cell.angle_alpha   90.00
_cell.angle_beta   90.00
_cell.angle_gamma   90.00
#
_symmetry.space_group_name_H-M   'P 1'
#
loop_
_entity.id
_entity.type
_entity.pdbx_description
1 polymer ?
#
loop_
_entity_poly.entity_id
_entity_poly.type
_entity_poly.pdbx_seq_one_letter_code
_entity_poly.pdbx_strand_id
1 'polypeptide(L)'
;MMADAASRGDAKEAQQRESWDQLKKRIKASVNRANIGNIKDIIVELFGANLTSFTAVYAALIAVINTKLPLIGELMVTRLVLQFRRAFKRDDKGLCISSVMFLAHLSNQRVAHEVLAFQIVSLLLETPTDDSVEVVVAFTREVGAFLGSIVPRMLNYVFDAFQSILHEDRLTHIVITRDILVMHATLSTQKR
;
A
#
# COMPACT_ATOMS: atom_id res chain seq x y z
N MET A 1 7.12 -7.30 33.62
CA MET A 1 6.54 -6.75 32.36
C MET A 1 7.51 -5.88 31.56
N MET A 2 8.48 -5.17 32.16
CA MET A 2 9.44 -4.32 31.40
C MET A 2 10.53 -5.08 30.63
N ALA A 3 10.94 -6.27 31.10
CA ALA A 3 11.95 -7.09 30.43
C ALA A 3 11.48 -7.71 29.09
N ASP A 4 10.18 -7.94 28.94
CA ASP A 4 9.59 -8.55 27.74
C ASP A 4 9.31 -7.52 26.62
N ALA A 5 9.37 -6.22 26.94
CA ALA A 5 9.24 -5.15 25.96
C ALA A 5 10.59 -4.82 25.30
N ALA A 6 11.69 -4.88 26.07
CA ALA A 6 13.05 -4.68 25.57
C ALA A 6 13.48 -5.82 24.62
N SER A 7 13.20 -7.07 24.97
CA SER A 7 13.49 -8.25 24.13
C SER A 7 12.77 -8.20 22.77
N ARG A 8 11.55 -7.63 22.71
CA ARG A 8 10.79 -7.42 21.47
C ARG A 8 11.35 -6.28 20.61
N GLY A 9 11.95 -5.26 21.21
CA GLY A 9 12.64 -4.19 20.50
C GLY A 9 13.89 -4.70 19.81
N ASP A 10 14.73 -5.43 20.55
CA ASP A 10 15.96 -6.04 20.03
C ASP A 10 15.67 -7.07 18.93
N ALA A 11 14.62 -7.86 19.08
CA ALA A 11 14.17 -8.82 18.07
C ALA A 11 13.69 -8.12 16.77
N LYS A 12 12.99 -6.99 16.88
CA LYS A 12 12.58 -6.18 15.72
C LYS A 12 13.77 -5.55 15.02
N GLU A 13 14.75 -5.04 15.76
CA GLU A 13 15.97 -4.49 15.18
C GLU A 13 16.79 -5.57 14.46
N ALA A 14 16.91 -6.77 15.06
CA ALA A 14 17.58 -7.90 14.43
C ALA A 14 16.88 -8.33 13.12
N GLN A 15 15.54 -8.41 13.13
CA GLN A 15 14.75 -8.73 11.94
C GLN A 15 14.87 -7.66 10.85
N GLN A 16 14.95 -6.38 11.23
CA GLN A 16 15.20 -5.28 10.30
C GLN A 16 16.60 -5.34 9.68
N ARG A 17 17.63 -5.67 10.47
CA ARG A 17 19.00 -5.84 9.98
C ARG A 17 19.12 -7.01 9.02
N GLU A 18 18.49 -8.14 9.33
CA GLU A 18 18.48 -9.29 8.45
C GLU A 18 17.76 -8.99 7.13
N SER A 19 16.60 -8.33 7.21
CA SER A 19 15.86 -7.86 6.04
C SER A 19 16.69 -6.89 5.18
N TRP A 20 17.48 -6.02 5.82
CA TRP A 20 18.39 -5.08 5.17
C TRP A 20 19.59 -5.76 4.48
N ASP A 21 20.13 -6.83 5.07
CA ASP A 21 21.25 -7.57 4.48
C ASP A 21 20.78 -8.45 3.31
N GLN A 22 19.61 -9.08 3.43
CA GLN A 22 18.98 -9.80 2.33
C GLN A 22 18.69 -8.87 1.15
N LEU A 23 18.18 -7.68 1.44
CA LEU A 23 17.95 -6.62 0.46
C LEU A 23 19.23 -6.24 -0.30
N LYS A 24 20.30 -5.89 0.43
CA LYS A 24 21.58 -5.51 -0.17
C LYS A 24 22.10 -6.59 -1.11
N LYS A 25 22.01 -7.85 -0.71
CA LYS A 25 22.42 -9.00 -1.54
C LYS A 25 21.58 -9.10 -2.81
N ARG A 26 20.25 -8.95 -2.70
CA ARG A 26 19.34 -8.97 -3.86
C ARG A 26 19.63 -7.84 -4.84
N ILE A 27 19.75 -6.59 -4.36
CA ILE A 27 20.09 -5.44 -5.21
C ILE A 27 21.42 -5.68 -5.92
N LYS A 28 22.44 -6.12 -5.18
CA LYS A 28 23.76 -6.38 -5.76
C LYS A 28 23.70 -7.46 -6.83
N ALA A 29 22.93 -8.53 -6.62
CA ALA A 29 22.72 -9.58 -7.60
C ALA A 29 21.98 -9.07 -8.86
N SER A 30 20.91 -8.29 -8.69
CA SER A 30 20.12 -7.72 -9.80
C SER A 30 20.92 -6.71 -10.63
N VAL A 31 21.79 -5.91 -9.99
CA VAL A 31 22.70 -5.00 -10.71
C VAL A 31 23.77 -5.77 -11.49
N ASN A 32 24.35 -6.82 -10.89
CA ASN A 32 25.41 -7.60 -11.53
C ASN A 32 24.93 -8.39 -12.77
N ARG A 33 23.64 -8.74 -12.83
CA ARG A 33 23.05 -9.46 -13.96
C ARG A 33 22.50 -8.55 -15.07
N ALA A 34 22.70 -7.23 -14.95
CA ALA A 34 22.18 -6.23 -15.88
C ALA A 34 22.96 -6.14 -17.19
N ASN A 35 22.22 -6.21 -18.30
CA ASN A 35 22.69 -6.07 -19.67
C ASN A 35 21.70 -5.25 -20.51
N ILE A 36 22.12 -4.85 -21.71
CA ILE A 36 21.33 -3.98 -22.60
C ILE A 36 19.97 -4.63 -22.98
N GLY A 37 19.92 -5.96 -23.07
CA GLY A 37 18.72 -6.70 -23.44
C GLY A 37 17.71 -6.91 -22.31
N ASN A 38 18.14 -6.92 -21.04
CA ASN A 38 17.31 -7.24 -19.88
C ASN A 38 17.15 -6.06 -18.89
N ILE A 39 17.67 -4.87 -19.23
CA ILE A 39 17.63 -3.69 -18.36
C ILE A 39 16.20 -3.34 -17.92
N LYS A 40 15.21 -3.52 -18.81
CA LYS A 40 13.79 -3.27 -18.51
C LYS A 40 13.27 -4.22 -17.44
N ASP A 41 13.60 -5.51 -17.55
CA ASP A 41 13.14 -6.54 -16.63
C ASP A 41 13.84 -6.43 -15.27
N ILE A 42 15.13 -6.07 -15.26
CA ILE A 42 15.87 -5.82 -14.01
C ILE A 42 15.40 -4.57 -13.29
N ILE A 43 15.04 -3.53 -14.03
CA ILE A 43 14.39 -2.35 -13.45
C ILE A 43 13.07 -2.77 -12.78
N VAL A 44 12.23 -3.57 -13.46
CA VAL A 44 10.97 -4.08 -12.88
C VAL A 44 11.23 -4.97 -11.66
N GLU A 45 12.24 -5.85 -11.70
CA GLU A 45 12.64 -6.73 -10.58
C GLU A 45 13.15 -5.93 -9.37
N LEU A 46 14.00 -4.93 -9.59
CA LEU A 46 14.53 -4.04 -8.54
C LEU A 46 13.41 -3.24 -7.87
N PHE A 47 12.46 -2.75 -8.67
CA PHE A 47 11.29 -2.06 -8.13
C PHE A 47 10.35 -3.05 -7.40
N GLY A 48 10.08 -4.23 -7.96
CA GLY A 48 9.22 -5.24 -7.33
C GLY A 48 9.78 -5.84 -6.04
N ALA A 49 11.11 -5.95 -5.92
CA ALA A 49 11.77 -6.53 -4.74
C ALA A 49 11.65 -5.67 -3.48
N ASN A 50 11.50 -4.34 -3.64
CA ASN A 50 11.75 -3.35 -2.58
C ASN A 50 10.63 -2.34 -2.39
N LEU A 51 9.68 -2.24 -3.33
CA LEU A 51 8.61 -1.27 -3.20
C LEU A 51 7.84 -1.54 -1.91
N THR A 52 7.36 -2.76 -1.66
CA THR A 52 6.48 -3.04 -0.50
C THR A 52 7.11 -2.74 0.87
N SER A 53 8.34 -3.18 1.13
CA SER A 53 8.98 -2.99 2.45
C SER A 53 9.53 -1.57 2.70
N PHE A 54 9.88 -0.83 1.64
CA PHE A 54 10.43 0.54 1.76
C PHE A 54 9.47 1.62 1.26
N THR A 55 8.22 1.25 0.94
CA THR A 55 7.22 2.17 0.35
C THR A 55 7.11 3.46 1.14
N ALA A 56 7.04 3.37 2.47
CA ALA A 56 6.93 4.52 3.36
C ALA A 56 8.18 5.44 3.30
N VAL A 57 9.38 4.85 3.20
CA VAL A 57 10.64 5.60 3.10
C VAL A 57 10.74 6.32 1.75
N TYR A 58 10.36 5.64 0.66
CA TYR A 58 10.31 6.26 -0.66
C TYR A 58 9.27 7.37 -0.74
N ALA A 59 8.10 7.18 -0.13
CA ALA A 59 7.07 8.22 -0.05
C ALA A 59 7.54 9.45 0.73
N ALA A 60 8.24 9.25 1.86
CA ALA A 60 8.83 10.33 2.64
C ALA A 60 9.90 11.11 1.84
N LEU A 61 10.77 10.39 1.11
CA LEU A 61 11.76 11.02 0.23
C LEU A 61 11.07 11.85 -0.86
N ILE A 62 10.05 11.30 -1.52
CA ILE A 62 9.28 12.01 -2.53
C ILE A 62 8.60 13.24 -1.91
N ALA A 63 8.06 13.15 -0.69
CA ALA A 63 7.46 14.29 -0.01
C ALA A 63 8.46 15.43 0.21
N VAL A 64 9.68 15.11 0.66
CA VAL A 64 10.76 16.10 0.81
C VAL A 64 11.10 16.73 -0.55
N ILE A 65 11.27 15.93 -1.60
CA ILE A 65 11.55 16.44 -2.96
C ILE A 65 10.40 17.32 -3.46
N ASN A 66 9.15 16.92 -3.21
CA ASN A 66 7.94 17.62 -3.63
C ASN A 66 7.84 19.04 -3.05
N THR A 67 8.42 19.29 -1.86
CA THR A 67 8.48 20.64 -1.27
C THR A 67 9.32 21.63 -2.09
N LYS A 68 10.25 21.13 -2.92
CA LYS A 68 11.15 21.95 -3.74
C LYS A 68 10.82 21.86 -5.22
N LEU A 69 10.37 20.70 -5.68
CA LEU A 69 10.11 20.38 -7.08
C LEU A 69 8.78 19.62 -7.21
N PRO A 70 7.62 20.30 -7.13
CA PRO A 70 6.30 19.65 -7.11
C PRO A 70 5.98 18.86 -8.40
N LEU A 71 6.57 19.28 -9.53
CA LEU A 71 6.46 18.57 -10.82
C LEU A 71 6.91 17.10 -10.73
N ILE A 72 7.86 16.78 -9.85
CA ILE A 72 8.34 15.40 -9.66
C ILE A 72 7.29 14.57 -8.93
N GLY A 73 6.65 15.13 -7.91
CA GLY A 73 5.57 14.45 -7.17
C GLY A 73 4.37 14.19 -8.07
N GLU A 74 3.95 15.20 -8.84
CA GLU A 74 2.86 15.07 -9.81
C GLU A 74 3.15 14.00 -10.88
N LEU A 75 4.36 14.02 -11.44
CA LEU A 75 4.78 13.03 -12.42
C LEU A 75 4.80 11.61 -11.83
N MET A 76 5.26 11.45 -10.59
CA MET A 76 5.27 10.16 -9.91
C MET A 76 3.86 9.63 -9.67
N VAL A 77 2.97 10.47 -9.12
CA VAL A 77 1.56 10.08 -8.91
C VAL A 77 0.91 9.70 -10.24
N THR A 78 1.10 10.50 -11.30
CA THR A 78 0.53 10.22 -12.63
C THR A 78 1.01 8.88 -13.19
N ARG A 79 2.31 8.59 -13.10
CA ARG A 79 2.88 7.32 -13.57
C ARG A 79 2.37 6.13 -12.77
N LEU A 80 2.25 6.28 -11.46
CA LEU A 80 1.78 5.23 -10.57
C LEU A 80 0.30 4.91 -10.77
N VAL A 81 -0.53 5.93 -11.00
CA VAL A 81 -1.94 5.75 -11.39
C VAL A 81 -2.05 5.03 -12.73
N LEU A 82 -1.23 5.39 -13.72
CA LEU A 82 -1.19 4.68 -15.01
C LEU A 82 -0.74 3.23 -14.86
N GLN A 83 0.23 2.96 -13.98
CA GLN A 83 0.70 1.62 -13.67
C GLN A 83 -0.42 0.79 -13.03
N PHE A 84 -1.10 1.34 -12.03
CA PHE A 84 -2.26 0.72 -11.40
C PHE A 84 -3.36 0.41 -12.43
N ARG A 85 -3.76 1.37 -13.26
CA ARG A 85 -4.80 1.16 -14.29
C ARG A 85 -4.42 0.07 -15.29
N ARG A 86 -3.14 -0.01 -15.68
CA ARG A 86 -2.64 -1.07 -16.58
C ARG A 86 -2.60 -2.42 -15.90
N ALA A 87 -2.18 -2.48 -14.63
CA ALA A 87 -2.16 -3.69 -13.83
C ALA A 87 -3.58 -4.23 -13.63
N PHE A 88 -4.52 -3.35 -13.27
CA PHE A 88 -5.92 -3.69 -13.05
C PHE A 88 -6.58 -4.22 -14.32
N LYS A 89 -6.33 -3.58 -15.47
CA LYS A 89 -6.83 -4.07 -16.78
C LYS A 89 -6.23 -5.43 -17.19
N ARG A 90 -5.03 -5.76 -16.71
CA ARG A 90 -4.33 -7.02 -17.01
C ARG A 90 -4.55 -8.10 -15.96
N ASP A 91 -5.34 -7.80 -14.93
CA ASP A 91 -5.57 -8.69 -13.78
C ASP A 91 -4.26 -9.09 -13.07
N ASP A 92 -3.26 -8.20 -13.07
CA ASP A 92 -2.01 -8.41 -12.35
C ASP A 92 -2.16 -7.91 -10.91
N LYS A 93 -2.60 -8.81 -10.02
CA LYS A 93 -2.83 -8.50 -8.60
C LYS A 93 -1.57 -8.00 -7.91
N GLY A 94 -0.42 -8.63 -8.12
CA GLY A 94 0.83 -8.26 -7.45
C GLY A 94 1.24 -6.82 -7.77
N LEU A 95 1.11 -6.43 -9.04
CA LEU A 95 1.38 -5.06 -9.47
C LEU A 95 0.29 -4.08 -9.01
N CYS A 96 -0.97 -4.50 -8.91
CA CYS A 96 -2.04 -3.69 -8.33
C CYS A 96 -1.74 -3.37 -6.86
N ILE A 97 -1.49 -4.40 -6.03
CA ILE A 97 -1.21 -4.24 -4.59
C ILE A 97 -0.02 -3.30 -4.39
N SER A 98 1.12 -3.58 -5.05
CA SER A 98 2.31 -2.71 -4.91
C SER A 98 2.06 -1.27 -5.35
N SER A 99 1.28 -1.05 -6.41
CA SER A 99 0.94 0.30 -6.89
C SER A 99 0.03 1.04 -5.92
N VAL A 100 -1.03 0.40 -5.42
CA VAL A 100 -1.96 1.05 -4.47
C VAL A 100 -1.31 1.29 -3.11
N MET A 101 -0.46 0.38 -2.63
CA MET A 101 0.32 0.58 -1.40
C MET A 101 1.17 1.84 -1.48
N PHE A 102 1.80 2.07 -2.63
CA PHE A 102 2.60 3.28 -2.81
C PHE A 102 1.76 4.55 -2.92
N LEU A 103 0.60 4.48 -3.59
CA LEU A 103 -0.38 5.58 -3.60
C LEU A 103 -0.92 5.90 -2.19
N ALA A 104 -1.10 4.89 -1.33
CA ALA A 104 -1.53 5.08 0.06
C ALA A 104 -0.49 5.89 0.84
N HIS A 105 0.79 5.50 0.78
CA HIS A 105 1.84 6.24 1.48
C HIS A 105 2.06 7.65 0.91
N LEU A 106 1.92 7.86 -0.40
CA LEU A 106 1.98 9.21 -0.99
C LEU A 106 0.81 10.10 -0.53
N SER A 107 -0.38 9.51 -0.33
CA SER A 107 -1.53 10.22 0.23
C SER A 107 -1.31 10.59 1.70
N ASN A 108 -0.79 9.64 2.50
CA ASN A 108 -0.44 9.88 3.91
C ASN A 108 0.60 11.00 4.07
N GLN A 109 1.52 11.15 3.12
CA GLN A 109 2.54 12.21 3.09
C GLN A 109 2.06 13.52 2.42
N ARG A 110 0.77 13.63 2.06
CA ARG A 110 0.19 14.80 1.37
C ARG A 110 0.82 15.14 0.02
N VAL A 111 1.46 14.16 -0.63
CA VAL A 111 1.96 14.31 -2.01
C VAL A 111 0.82 14.09 -2.99
N ALA A 112 -0.05 13.11 -2.71
CA ALA A 112 -1.28 12.88 -3.46
C ALA A 112 -2.48 13.43 -2.67
N HIS A 113 -3.45 14.01 -3.38
CA HIS A 113 -4.69 14.49 -2.79
C HIS A 113 -5.59 13.30 -2.41
N GLU A 114 -6.31 13.41 -1.29
CA GLU A 114 -7.20 12.37 -0.76
C GLU A 114 -8.30 11.93 -1.74
N VAL A 115 -8.69 12.80 -2.67
CA VAL A 115 -9.66 12.49 -3.73
C VAL A 115 -9.16 11.33 -4.61
N LEU A 116 -7.84 11.19 -4.79
CA LEU A 116 -7.29 10.06 -5.53
C LEU A 116 -7.51 8.74 -4.79
N ALA A 117 -7.33 8.73 -3.46
CA ALA A 117 -7.60 7.56 -2.64
C ALA A 117 -9.08 7.13 -2.76
N PHE A 118 -10.00 8.10 -2.78
CA PHE A 118 -11.42 7.81 -3.01
C PHE A 118 -11.70 7.17 -4.36
N GLN A 119 -11.11 7.72 -5.41
CA GLN A 119 -11.31 7.24 -6.79
C GLN A 119 -10.82 5.80 -6.95
N ILE A 120 -9.67 5.47 -6.35
CA ILE A 120 -9.12 4.11 -6.36
C ILE A 120 -10.08 3.14 -5.65
N VAL A 121 -10.55 3.50 -4.44
CA VAL A 121 -11.46 2.63 -3.69
C VAL A 121 -12.81 2.49 -4.38
N SER A 122 -13.36 3.57 -4.91
CA SER A 122 -14.63 3.54 -5.64
C SER A 122 -14.55 2.65 -6.89
N LEU A 123 -13.45 2.73 -7.64
CA LEU A 123 -13.22 1.89 -8.81
C LEU A 123 -13.16 0.40 -8.43
N LEU A 124 -12.45 0.06 -7.36
CA LEU A 124 -12.27 -1.32 -6.94
C LEU A 124 -13.55 -1.93 -6.33
N LEU A 125 -14.43 -1.09 -5.75
CA LEU A 125 -15.69 -1.53 -5.15
C LEU A 125 -16.89 -1.46 -6.10
N GLU A 126 -16.74 -0.90 -7.31
CA GLU A 126 -17.84 -0.80 -8.30
C GLU A 126 -18.34 -2.19 -8.75
N THR A 127 -17.41 -3.12 -8.97
CA THR A 127 -17.71 -4.53 -9.27
C THR A 127 -16.80 -5.43 -8.42
N PRO A 128 -17.20 -5.75 -7.17
CA PRO A 128 -16.32 -6.43 -6.23
C PRO A 128 -16.08 -7.89 -6.63
N THR A 129 -14.82 -8.21 -6.92
CA THR A 129 -14.24 -9.55 -7.05
C THR A 129 -13.33 -9.87 -5.86
N ASP A 130 -13.04 -11.14 -5.59
CA ASP A 130 -12.13 -11.56 -4.50
C ASP A 130 -10.79 -10.79 -4.51
N ASP A 131 -10.16 -10.68 -5.68
CA ASP A 131 -8.88 -9.97 -5.84
C ASP A 131 -9.03 -8.45 -5.66
N SER A 132 -10.09 -7.83 -6.18
CA SER A 132 -10.32 -6.39 -6.00
C SER A 132 -10.57 -6.05 -4.52
N VAL A 133 -11.29 -6.90 -3.79
CA VAL A 133 -11.57 -6.72 -2.37
C VAL A 133 -10.28 -6.87 -1.55
N GLU A 134 -9.43 -7.84 -1.86
CA GLU A 134 -8.11 -7.97 -1.24
C GLU A 134 -7.27 -6.69 -1.42
N VAL A 135 -7.24 -6.14 -2.64
CA VAL A 135 -6.52 -4.90 -2.95
C VAL A 135 -7.09 -3.70 -2.16
N VAL A 136 -8.42 -3.57 -2.06
CA VAL A 136 -9.05 -2.48 -1.28
C VAL A 136 -8.77 -2.60 0.20
N VAL A 137 -8.84 -3.81 0.76
CA VAL A 137 -8.53 -4.04 2.18
C VAL A 137 -7.08 -3.68 2.48
N ALA A 138 -6.14 -4.13 1.64
CA ALA A 138 -4.72 -3.77 1.78
C ALA A 138 -4.51 -2.24 1.69
N PHE A 139 -5.14 -1.57 0.72
CA PHE A 139 -5.06 -0.12 0.57
C PHE A 139 -5.64 0.63 1.77
N THR A 140 -6.84 0.24 2.21
CA THR A 140 -7.57 0.86 3.32
C THR A 140 -6.81 0.70 4.64
N ARG A 141 -6.05 -0.40 4.81
CA ARG A 141 -5.19 -0.62 5.99
C ARG A 141 -4.12 0.43 6.15
N GLU A 142 -3.52 0.86 5.04
CA GLU A 142 -2.44 1.85 5.08
C GLU A 142 -2.95 3.29 5.13
N VAL A 143 -4.04 3.60 4.43
CA VAL A 143 -4.55 4.98 4.32
C VAL A 143 -5.68 5.30 5.32
N GLY A 144 -6.25 4.30 6.00
CA GLY A 144 -7.49 4.43 6.78
C GLY A 144 -7.40 5.44 7.92
N ALA A 145 -6.30 5.48 8.66
CA ALA A 145 -6.10 6.46 9.73
C ALA A 145 -6.04 7.91 9.19
N PHE A 146 -5.38 8.10 8.06
CA PHE A 146 -5.32 9.38 7.36
C PHE A 146 -6.70 9.80 6.86
N LEU A 147 -7.40 8.92 6.13
CA LEU A 147 -8.75 9.20 5.63
C LEU A 147 -9.76 9.46 6.75
N GLY A 148 -9.66 8.76 7.89
CA GLY A 148 -10.52 9.00 9.04
C GLY A 148 -10.38 10.41 9.61
N SER A 149 -9.17 10.98 9.55
CA SER A 149 -8.91 12.34 10.04
C SER A 149 -9.34 13.44 9.05
N ILE A 150 -9.26 13.18 7.73
CA ILE A 150 -9.47 14.21 6.70
C ILE A 150 -10.84 14.09 6.03
N VAL A 151 -11.26 12.88 5.70
CA VAL A 151 -12.51 12.59 4.97
C VAL A 151 -13.25 11.41 5.62
N PRO A 152 -13.80 11.57 6.84
CA PRO A 152 -14.48 10.47 7.55
C PRO A 152 -15.68 9.92 6.77
N ARG A 153 -16.33 10.75 5.93
CA ARG A 153 -17.44 10.32 5.06
C ARG A 153 -17.00 9.26 4.04
N MET A 154 -15.80 9.43 3.48
CA MET A 154 -15.22 8.47 2.56
C MET A 154 -15.01 7.13 3.26
N LEU A 155 -14.41 7.16 4.45
CA LEU A 155 -14.12 5.96 5.20
C LEU A 155 -15.40 5.20 5.59
N ASN A 156 -16.47 5.91 5.98
CA ASN A 156 -17.77 5.29 6.24
C ASN A 156 -18.34 4.61 4.99
N TYR A 157 -18.27 5.25 3.82
CA TYR A 157 -18.70 4.64 2.56
C TYR A 157 -17.98 3.31 2.28
N VAL A 158 -16.66 3.26 2.53
CA VAL A 158 -15.89 2.02 2.38
C VAL A 158 -16.37 0.93 3.34
N PHE A 159 -16.65 1.29 4.60
CA PHE A 159 -17.17 0.34 5.58
C PHE A 159 -18.57 -0.15 5.25
N ASP A 160 -19.46 0.71 4.78
CA ASP A 160 -20.81 0.32 4.35
C ASP A 160 -20.74 -0.66 3.17
N ALA A 161 -19.85 -0.41 2.21
CA ALA A 161 -19.61 -1.31 1.08
C ALA A 161 -19.06 -2.68 1.53
N PHE A 162 -18.08 -2.68 2.44
CA PHE A 162 -17.58 -3.92 3.04
C PHE A 162 -18.65 -4.70 3.79
N GLN A 163 -19.52 -4.02 4.54
CA GLN A 163 -20.65 -4.66 5.19
C GLN A 163 -21.60 -5.27 4.16
N SER A 164 -21.95 -4.56 3.09
CA SER A 164 -22.80 -5.10 2.02
C SER A 164 -22.22 -6.39 1.42
N ILE A 165 -20.92 -6.38 1.11
CA ILE A 165 -20.20 -7.54 0.56
C ILE A 165 -20.23 -8.73 1.52
N LEU A 166 -20.08 -8.48 2.83
CA LEU A 166 -20.11 -9.53 3.86
C LEU A 166 -21.52 -10.13 4.04
N HIS A 167 -22.58 -9.36 3.86
CA HIS A 167 -23.95 -9.86 4.00
C HIS A 167 -24.45 -10.61 2.75
N GLU A 168 -23.86 -10.36 1.58
CA GLU A 168 -24.31 -10.99 0.33
C GLU A 168 -23.81 -12.43 0.11
N ASP A 169 -23.00 -13.01 1.01
CA ASP A 169 -22.45 -14.40 0.93
C ASP A 169 -21.83 -14.78 -0.44
N ARG A 170 -21.51 -13.78 -1.29
CA ARG A 170 -21.10 -14.00 -2.68
C ARG A 170 -19.62 -14.34 -2.86
N LEU A 171 -18.78 -14.03 -1.88
CA LEU A 171 -17.33 -14.16 -2.00
C LEU A 171 -16.81 -15.29 -1.11
N THR A 172 -15.86 -16.05 -1.61
CA THR A 172 -15.23 -17.14 -0.87
C THR A 172 -14.47 -16.57 0.33
N HIS A 173 -15.08 -16.69 1.52
CA HIS A 173 -14.46 -16.45 2.84
C HIS A 173 -12.98 -16.84 2.83
N ILE A 174 -12.06 -15.96 3.29
CA ILE A 174 -10.88 -16.36 4.09
C ILE A 174 -10.02 -15.21 4.65
N VAL A 175 -10.04 -13.96 4.15
CA VAL A 175 -9.14 -12.91 4.73
C VAL A 175 -9.89 -11.67 5.28
N ILE A 176 -11.11 -11.46 4.80
CA ILE A 176 -11.88 -10.23 4.97
C ILE A 176 -12.34 -10.01 6.43
N THR A 177 -12.77 -11.07 7.12
CA THR A 177 -13.42 -10.92 8.44
C THR A 177 -12.46 -10.49 9.54
N ARG A 178 -11.21 -10.99 9.54
CA ARG A 178 -10.25 -10.71 10.62
C ARG A 178 -9.65 -9.31 10.51
N ASP A 179 -9.29 -8.87 9.31
CA ASP A 179 -8.68 -7.55 9.12
C ASP A 179 -9.71 -6.40 9.21
N ILE A 180 -10.95 -6.63 8.77
CA ILE A 180 -12.05 -5.66 8.94
C ILE A 180 -12.48 -5.54 10.41
N LEU A 181 -12.57 -6.65 11.16
CA LEU A 181 -12.84 -6.62 12.60
C LEU A 181 -11.72 -5.89 13.37
N VAL A 182 -10.45 -6.11 13.01
CA VAL A 182 -9.32 -5.39 13.61
C VAL A 182 -9.37 -3.90 13.27
N MET A 183 -9.70 -3.51 12.04
CA MET A 183 -9.89 -2.10 11.67
C MET A 183 -10.99 -1.41 12.48
N HIS A 184 -12.15 -2.05 12.64
CA HIS A 184 -13.26 -1.51 13.42
C HIS A 184 -12.89 -1.37 14.92
N ALA A 185 -12.15 -2.34 15.47
CA ALA A 185 -11.61 -2.27 16.84
C ALA A 185 -10.57 -1.14 17.03
N THR A 186 -9.75 -0.87 16.01
CA THR A 186 -8.71 0.17 16.07
C THR A 186 -9.29 1.58 15.94
N LEU A 187 -10.39 1.75 15.20
CA LEU A 187 -11.06 3.05 15.05
C LEU A 187 -12.00 3.37 16.22
N SER A 188 -12.62 2.36 16.84
CA SER A 188 -13.43 2.54 18.06
C SER A 188 -12.57 2.92 19.28
N THR A 189 -11.28 2.59 19.30
CA THR A 189 -10.34 3.00 20.34
C THR A 189 -9.81 4.43 20.16
N GLN A 190 -9.85 5.01 18.96
CA GLN A 190 -9.51 6.43 18.73
C GLN A 190 -10.66 7.41 19.02
N LYS A 191 -11.89 6.92 19.26
CA LYS A 191 -13.06 7.73 19.63
C LYS A 191 -13.23 7.92 21.15
N ARG A 192 -12.23 7.59 21.97
CA ARG A 192 -12.22 7.84 23.42
C ARG A 192 -11.12 8.81 23.83
#